data_AF-A0A0F9U2K6-F1
#
_entry.id   AF-A0A0F9U2K6-F1
#
_cell.length_a   1.000
_cell.length_b   1.000
_cell.length_c   1.000
_cell.angle_alpha   90.00
_cell.angle_beta   90.00
_cell.angle_gamma   90.00
#
_symmetry.space_group_name_H-M   'P 1'
#
loop_
_entity.id
_entity.type
_entity.pdbx_description
1 polymer ?
#
loop_
_entity_poly.entity_id
_entity_poly.type
_entity_poly.pdbx_seq_one_letter_code
_entity_poly.pdbx_strand_id
1 'polypeptide(L)'
;MSAHIVHDTAPLGSLIRYTDGTPKPPARFSKKLAAWERRNGVGRLVKTEPARERPTYSSPASITLHEGNFASGGVILVTIMRTHSVESDLTFEIAERPTIGMVRVLQDFGGNSELLHLAESREAAALWLARNRHGNARLEDVTVDEIGADVVEGRIAA
;
A
#
# COMPACT_ATOMS: atom_id res chain seq x y z
N MET A 1 -3.53 13.90 -5.10
CA MET A 1 -2.76 14.35 -3.91
C MET A 1 -1.31 13.89 -4.00
N SER A 2 -0.41 14.35 -3.12
CA SER A 2 0.99 13.88 -3.07
C SER A 2 1.12 12.59 -2.25
N ALA A 3 2.30 11.94 -2.32
CA ALA A 3 2.60 10.76 -1.51
C ALA A 3 2.72 11.07 0.00
N HIS A 4 3.00 12.31 0.40
CA HIS A 4 2.96 12.75 1.80
C HIS A 4 1.59 12.46 2.44
N ILE A 5 0.50 12.83 1.77
CA ILE A 5 -0.84 12.63 2.32
C ILE A 5 -1.14 11.13 2.49
N VAL A 6 -0.70 10.29 1.55
CA VAL A 6 -0.83 8.82 1.69
C VAL A 6 -0.03 8.32 2.88
N HIS A 7 1.23 8.74 3.01
CA HIS A 7 2.11 8.33 4.11
C HIS A 7 1.51 8.67 5.48
N ASP A 8 0.92 9.86 5.62
CA ASP A 8 0.47 10.39 6.91
C ASP A 8 -0.96 9.92 7.28
N THR A 9 -1.81 9.64 6.30
CA THR A 9 -3.27 9.45 6.53
C THR A 9 -3.84 8.13 6.04
N ALA A 10 -3.15 7.40 5.16
CA ALA A 10 -3.69 6.16 4.61
C ALA A 10 -3.33 4.97 5.53
N PRO A 11 -4.31 4.23 6.05
CA PRO A 11 -4.02 3.03 6.82
C PRO A 11 -3.42 1.96 5.90
N LEU A 12 -2.55 1.11 6.46
CA LEU A 12 -2.07 -0.07 5.77
C LEU A 12 -3.25 -0.91 5.27
N GLY A 13 -3.16 -1.41 4.06
CA GLY A 13 -4.22 -2.13 3.37
C GLY A 13 -5.06 -1.25 2.42
N SER A 14 -4.91 0.07 2.46
CA SER A 14 -5.57 0.97 1.50
C SER A 14 -5.15 0.66 0.06
N LEU A 15 -6.08 0.77 -0.88
CA LEU A 15 -5.77 0.68 -2.30
C LEU A 15 -5.38 2.07 -2.81
N ILE A 16 -4.15 2.20 -3.29
CA ILE A 16 -3.58 3.48 -3.74
C ILE A 16 -3.42 3.44 -5.24
N ARG A 17 -4.03 4.39 -5.94
CA ARG A 17 -3.78 4.66 -7.36
C ARG A 17 -2.71 5.74 -7.49
N TYR A 18 -1.79 5.58 -8.44
CA TYR A 18 -0.78 6.57 -8.76
C TYR A 18 -0.71 6.82 -10.27
N THR A 19 -0.39 8.05 -10.66
CA THR A 19 -0.34 8.47 -12.07
C THR A 19 0.62 9.63 -12.29
N ASP A 20 1.23 9.69 -13.47
CA ASP A 20 1.96 10.87 -13.96
C ASP A 20 1.09 11.81 -14.80
N GLY A 21 -0.23 11.56 -14.87
CA GLY A 21 -1.21 12.37 -15.59
C GLY A 21 -1.20 12.17 -17.11
N THR A 22 -0.30 11.35 -17.66
CA THR A 22 -0.22 11.13 -19.11
C THR A 22 -1.26 10.10 -19.58
N PRO A 23 -1.84 10.24 -20.79
CA PRO A 23 -2.83 9.28 -21.30
C PRO A 23 -2.19 7.94 -21.66
N LYS A 24 -2.92 6.85 -21.43
CA LYS A 24 -2.46 5.49 -21.73
C LYS A 24 -2.12 5.31 -23.22
N PRO A 25 -0.88 4.92 -23.59
CA PRO A 25 -0.51 4.67 -24.96
C PRO A 25 -1.28 3.49 -25.59
N PRO A 26 -1.58 3.51 -26.89
CA PRO A 26 -2.11 2.34 -27.59
C PRO A 26 -1.23 1.10 -27.46
N ALA A 27 -1.84 -0.07 -27.31
CA ALA A 27 -1.15 -1.35 -27.04
C ALA A 27 -0.07 -1.73 -28.05
N ARG A 28 -0.19 -1.29 -29.31
CA ARG A 28 0.82 -1.53 -30.36
C ARG A 28 2.17 -0.87 -30.06
N PHE A 29 2.22 0.14 -29.19
CA PHE A 29 3.46 0.82 -28.81
C PHE A 29 4.02 0.23 -27.51
N SER A 30 4.38 -1.05 -27.54
CA SER A 30 4.81 -1.84 -26.36
C SER A 30 5.82 -1.13 -25.46
N LYS A 31 6.86 -0.50 -26.03
CA LYS A 31 7.86 0.25 -25.26
C LYS A 31 7.28 1.48 -24.55
N LYS A 32 6.41 2.24 -25.22
CA LYS A 32 5.74 3.41 -24.63
C LYS A 32 4.74 2.97 -23.56
N LEU A 33 3.97 1.93 -23.84
CA LEU A 33 3.01 1.37 -22.88
C LEU A 33 3.72 0.87 -21.63
N ALA A 34 4.80 0.10 -21.77
CA ALA A 34 5.57 -0.37 -20.62
C ALA A 34 6.21 0.77 -19.81
N ALA A 35 6.62 1.88 -20.46
CA ALA A 35 7.10 3.06 -19.76
C ALA A 35 5.97 3.74 -18.97
N TRP A 36 4.78 3.84 -19.57
CA TRP A 36 3.59 4.39 -18.94
C TRP A 36 3.14 3.56 -17.72
N GLU A 37 3.09 2.24 -17.84
CA GLU A 37 2.69 1.31 -16.76
C GLU A 37 3.62 1.37 -15.53
N ARG A 38 4.89 1.77 -15.72
CA ARG A 38 5.82 1.97 -14.59
C ARG A 38 5.49 3.18 -13.73
N ARG A 39 4.76 4.16 -14.27
CA ARG A 39 4.41 5.43 -13.62
C ARG A 39 2.90 5.62 -13.42
N ASN A 40 2.10 4.65 -13.86
CA ASN A 40 0.65 4.67 -13.77
C ASN A 40 0.16 3.29 -13.35
N GLY A 41 -0.45 3.19 -12.18
CA GLY A 41 -0.85 1.91 -11.62
C GLY A 41 -1.67 2.04 -10.35
N VAL A 42 -1.88 0.90 -9.72
CA VAL A 42 -2.63 0.76 -8.48
C VAL A 42 -2.00 -0.35 -7.65
N GLY A 43 -1.93 -0.17 -6.33
CA GLY A 43 -1.42 -1.19 -5.42
C GLY A 43 -1.92 -1.03 -4.00
N ARG A 44 -1.87 -2.12 -3.24
CA ARG A 44 -2.21 -2.13 -1.82
C ARG A 44 -1.07 -1.48 -1.04
N LEU A 45 -1.35 -0.49 -0.20
CA LEU A 45 -0.36 0.04 0.72
C LEU A 45 0.01 -1.03 1.74
N VAL A 46 1.25 -1.50 1.70
CA VAL A 46 1.71 -2.56 2.62
C VAL A 46 2.69 -2.06 3.67
N LYS A 47 3.33 -0.92 3.44
CA LYS A 47 4.38 -0.42 4.31
C LYS A 47 4.51 1.09 4.15
N THR A 48 4.71 1.77 5.27
CA THR A 48 5.15 3.16 5.33
C THR A 48 6.49 3.19 6.07
N GLU A 49 7.40 4.04 5.63
CA GLU A 49 8.70 4.21 6.26
C GLU A 49 8.98 5.70 6.48
N PRO A 50 9.37 6.11 7.69
CA PRO A 50 9.69 7.50 7.98
C PRO A 50 10.98 7.91 7.26
N ALA A 51 11.20 9.22 7.16
CA ALA A 51 12.49 9.74 6.73
C ALA A 51 13.60 9.23 7.64
N ARG A 52 14.74 8.88 7.05
CA ARG A 52 15.90 8.37 7.78
C ARG A 52 17.06 9.32 7.58
N GLU A 53 17.65 9.74 8.68
CA GLU A 53 18.89 10.50 8.66
C GLU A 53 19.99 9.67 9.33
N ARG A 54 21.10 9.47 8.62
CA ARG A 54 22.31 8.81 9.11
C ARG A 54 23.54 9.63 8.70
N PRO A 55 24.66 9.53 9.42
CA PRO A 55 25.86 10.32 9.14
C PRO A 55 26.36 10.26 7.68
N THR A 56 26.10 9.17 6.97
CA THR A 56 26.56 8.95 5.59
C THR A 56 25.42 8.80 4.57
N TYR A 57 24.16 8.88 5.00
CA TYR A 57 23.01 8.62 4.12
C TYR A 57 21.73 9.22 4.70
N SER A 58 21.01 10.01 3.91
CA SER A 58 19.63 10.39 4.18
C SER A 58 18.69 9.75 3.15
N SER A 59 17.50 9.39 3.59
CA SER A 59 16.40 9.00 2.71
C SER A 59 15.11 9.71 3.12
N PRO A 60 14.32 10.21 2.17
CA PRO A 60 13.00 10.73 2.46
C PRO A 60 12.08 9.61 2.97
N ALA A 61 10.94 9.99 3.56
CA ALA A 61 9.90 9.03 3.87
C ALA A 61 9.40 8.34 2.60
N SER A 62 8.82 7.15 2.74
CA SER A 62 8.33 6.40 1.58
C SER A 62 7.13 5.54 1.91
N ILE A 63 6.39 5.21 0.86
CA ILE A 63 5.31 4.22 0.89
C ILE A 63 5.69 3.06 -0.02
N THR A 64 5.31 1.84 0.34
CA THR A 64 5.46 0.66 -0.53
C THR A 64 4.11 0.06 -0.85
N LEU A 65 3.88 -0.15 -2.14
CA LEU A 65 2.65 -0.69 -2.70
C LEU A 65 2.87 -2.11 -3.23
N HIS A 66 1.94 -3.01 -2.95
CA HIS A 66 1.83 -4.31 -3.60
C HIS A 66 0.90 -4.20 -4.81
N GLU A 67 1.48 -4.28 -6.02
CA GLU A 67 0.77 -4.12 -7.30
C GLU A 67 0.15 -5.43 -7.82
N GLY A 68 0.57 -6.57 -7.27
CA GLY A 68 0.04 -7.88 -7.63
C GLY A 68 1.07 -9.00 -7.55
N ASN A 69 0.61 -10.21 -7.87
CA ASN A 69 1.42 -11.42 -7.86
C ASN A 69 1.46 -12.03 -9.26
N PHE A 70 2.63 -12.46 -9.70
CA PHE A 70 2.78 -13.41 -10.80
C PHE A 70 2.78 -14.82 -10.21
N ALA A 71 1.81 -15.64 -10.61
CA ALA A 71 1.61 -16.98 -10.05
C ALA A 71 1.44 -18.03 -11.15
N SER A 72 1.83 -19.27 -10.84
CA SER A 72 1.63 -20.45 -11.69
C SER A 72 1.29 -21.65 -10.81
N GLY A 73 0.27 -22.43 -11.20
CA GLY A 73 -0.14 -23.63 -10.44
C GLY A 73 -0.55 -23.35 -8.99
N GLY A 74 -1.05 -22.15 -8.67
CA GLY A 74 -1.39 -21.74 -7.31
C GLY A 74 -0.19 -21.30 -6.45
N VAL A 75 1.02 -21.30 -7.00
CA VAL A 75 2.24 -20.82 -6.34
C VAL A 75 2.56 -19.40 -6.82
N ILE A 76 2.76 -18.48 -5.88
CA ILE A 76 3.26 -17.13 -6.19
C ILE A 76 4.74 -17.23 -6.52
N LEU A 77 5.09 -16.88 -7.75
CA LEU A 77 6.46 -16.89 -8.26
C LEU A 77 7.14 -15.54 -8.03
N VAL A 78 6.41 -14.43 -8.21
CA VAL A 78 6.92 -13.07 -8.02
C VAL A 78 5.84 -12.19 -7.40
N THR A 79 6.19 -11.43 -6.37
CA THR A 79 5.37 -10.35 -5.81
C THR A 79 5.88 -9.03 -6.36
N ILE A 80 5.00 -8.23 -6.96
CA ILE A 80 5.37 -6.92 -7.53
C ILE A 80 5.16 -5.87 -6.44
N MET A 81 6.27 -5.39 -5.89
CA MET A 81 6.30 -4.31 -4.90
C MET A 81 6.91 -3.06 -5.51
N ARG A 82 6.33 -1.90 -5.23
CA ARG A 82 6.87 -0.60 -5.66
C ARG A 82 6.94 0.37 -4.50
N THR A 83 8.13 0.90 -4.25
CA THR A 83 8.36 1.94 -3.26
C THR A 83 8.38 3.30 -3.93
N HIS A 84 7.61 4.23 -3.38
CA HIS A 84 7.56 5.64 -3.79
C HIS A 84 8.07 6.52 -2.64
N SER A 85 9.02 7.40 -2.94
CA SER A 85 9.36 8.50 -2.04
C SER A 85 8.14 9.43 -1.87
N VAL A 86 7.98 10.02 -0.70
CA VAL A 86 7.00 11.10 -0.49
C VAL A 86 7.25 12.32 -1.38
N GLU A 87 8.48 12.47 -1.86
CA GLU A 87 8.93 13.51 -2.80
C GLU A 87 8.67 13.16 -4.28
N SER A 88 8.00 12.03 -4.57
CA SER A 88 7.67 11.63 -5.93
C SER A 88 6.88 12.71 -6.67
N ASP A 89 7.18 12.88 -7.95
CA ASP A 89 6.46 13.77 -8.87
C ASP A 89 5.10 13.22 -9.35
N LEU A 90 4.64 12.10 -8.77
CA LEU A 90 3.41 11.42 -9.14
C LEU A 90 2.24 11.95 -8.32
N THR A 91 1.05 11.86 -8.90
CA THR A 91 -0.20 12.09 -8.19
C THR A 91 -0.74 10.77 -7.66
N PHE A 92 -1.16 10.78 -6.40
CA PHE A 92 -1.74 9.64 -5.70
C PHE A 92 -3.21 9.88 -5.36
N GLU A 93 -3.94 8.79 -5.16
CA GLU A 93 -5.36 8.75 -4.75
C GLU A 93 -5.57 7.52 -3.87
N ILE A 94 -6.25 7.68 -2.73
CA ILE A 94 -6.74 6.55 -1.92
C ILE A 94 -8.05 6.11 -2.56
N ALA A 95 -7.97 5.06 -3.38
CA ALA A 95 -9.11 4.52 -4.10
C ALA A 95 -10.03 3.67 -3.21
N GLU A 96 -9.47 3.05 -2.18
CA GLU A 96 -10.19 2.22 -1.20
C GLU A 96 -9.45 2.25 0.14
N ARG A 97 -10.20 2.23 1.24
CA ARG A 97 -9.66 2.01 2.60
C ARG A 97 -10.17 0.66 3.13
N PRO A 98 -9.39 -0.05 3.96
CA PRO A 98 -9.88 -1.26 4.62
C PRO A 98 -11.15 -0.98 5.41
N THR A 99 -12.13 -1.89 5.37
CA THR A 99 -13.40 -1.72 6.05
C THR A 99 -13.38 -2.29 7.47
N ILE A 100 -14.25 -1.77 8.33
CA ILE A 100 -14.44 -2.30 9.69
C ILE A 100 -14.77 -3.80 9.61
N GLY A 101 -14.15 -4.58 10.49
CA GLY A 101 -14.30 -6.03 10.55
C GLY A 101 -13.22 -6.80 9.77
N MET A 102 -12.53 -6.13 8.84
CA MET A 102 -11.30 -6.66 8.26
C MET A 102 -10.19 -6.73 9.32
N VAL A 103 -9.21 -7.60 9.08
CA VAL A 103 -8.05 -7.80 9.96
C VAL A 103 -6.77 -7.74 9.15
N ARG A 104 -5.86 -6.87 9.58
CA ARG A 104 -4.50 -6.77 9.06
C ARG A 104 -3.62 -7.82 9.74
N VAL A 105 -2.93 -8.62 8.95
CA VAL A 105 -1.83 -9.48 9.38
C VAL A 105 -0.54 -8.72 9.15
N LEU A 106 0.09 -8.28 10.23
CA LEU A 106 1.23 -7.39 10.20
C LEU A 106 2.48 -8.07 10.74
N GLN A 107 3.64 -7.73 10.20
CA GLN A 107 4.93 -8.14 10.73
C GLN A 107 5.81 -6.93 10.94
N ASP A 108 6.41 -6.83 12.12
CA ASP A 108 7.31 -5.74 12.46
C ASP A 108 8.75 -6.15 12.13
N PHE A 109 9.44 -5.30 11.35
CA PHE A 109 10.85 -5.49 11.00
C PHE A 109 11.58 -4.15 10.99
N GLY A 110 12.68 -4.06 11.75
CA GLY A 110 13.55 -2.88 11.75
C GLY A 110 12.86 -1.58 12.19
N GLY A 111 11.80 -1.67 13.01
CA GLY A 111 11.02 -0.52 13.48
C GLY A 111 9.87 -0.10 12.56
N ASN A 112 9.65 -0.81 11.45
CA ASN A 112 8.53 -0.58 10.53
C ASN A 112 7.56 -1.77 10.58
N SER A 113 6.28 -1.52 10.32
CA SER A 113 5.26 -2.56 10.15
C SER A 113 5.00 -2.83 8.67
N GLU A 114 4.97 -4.09 8.29
CA GLU A 114 4.62 -4.54 6.93
C GLU A 114 3.34 -5.39 6.96
N LEU A 115 2.40 -5.06 6.09
CA LEU A 115 1.18 -5.82 5.84
C LEU A 115 1.49 -7.04 4.99
N LEU A 116 1.37 -8.20 5.61
CA LEU A 116 1.51 -9.49 4.93
C LEU A 116 0.20 -9.90 4.25
N HIS A 117 -0.93 -9.62 4.91
CA HIS A 117 -2.26 -10.00 4.41
C HIS A 117 -3.35 -9.11 5.01
N LEU A 118 -4.37 -8.79 4.21
CA LEU A 118 -5.60 -8.16 4.67
C LEU A 118 -6.73 -9.19 4.55
N ALA A 119 -7.25 -9.64 5.68
CA ALA A 119 -8.29 -10.65 5.77
C ALA A 119 -9.66 -10.01 6.01
N GLU A 120 -10.72 -10.68 5.55
CA GLU A 120 -12.11 -10.22 5.74
C GLU A 120 -12.61 -10.37 7.18
N SER A 121 -11.95 -11.20 7.98
CA SER A 121 -12.30 -11.44 9.38
C SER A 121 -11.10 -11.97 10.17
N ARG A 122 -11.24 -11.98 11.50
CA ARG A 122 -10.22 -12.55 12.40
C ARG A 122 -10.02 -14.05 12.19
N GLU A 123 -11.09 -14.78 11.87
CA GLU A 123 -11.02 -16.21 11.57
C GLU A 123 -10.26 -16.46 10.26
N ALA A 124 -10.54 -15.68 9.22
CA ALA A 124 -9.83 -15.75 7.95
C ALA A 124 -8.32 -15.41 8.13
N ALA A 125 -8.01 -14.41 8.96
CA ALA A 125 -6.64 -14.04 9.29
C ALA A 125 -5.88 -15.17 10.01
N ALA A 126 -6.53 -15.81 10.99
CA ALA A 126 -5.96 -16.93 11.72
C ALA A 126 -5.71 -18.15 10.80
N LEU A 127 -6.67 -18.46 9.91
CA LEU A 127 -6.50 -19.52 8.92
C LEU A 127 -5.35 -19.21 7.96
N TRP A 128 -5.21 -17.95 7.54
CA TRP A 128 -4.11 -17.52 6.69
C TRP A 128 -2.76 -17.70 7.41
N LEU A 129 -2.64 -17.28 8.68
CA LEU A 129 -1.42 -17.47 9.47
C LEU A 129 -1.07 -18.95 9.71
N ALA A 130 -2.07 -19.80 9.93
CA ALA A 130 -1.82 -21.24 10.09
C ALA A 130 -1.22 -21.87 8.81
N ARG A 131 -1.56 -21.33 7.64
CA ARG A 131 -1.04 -21.77 6.34
C ARG A 131 0.29 -21.11 5.97
N ASN A 132 0.55 -19.90 6.47
CA ASN A 132 1.73 -19.10 6.16
C ASN A 132 2.56 -18.88 7.42
N ARG A 133 3.62 -19.67 7.61
CA ARG A 133 4.45 -19.62 8.83
C ARG A 133 5.24 -18.31 8.91
N HIS A 134 4.67 -17.31 9.58
CA HIS A 134 5.34 -16.07 9.95
C HIS A 134 5.49 -16.01 11.48
N GLY A 135 6.73 -16.15 11.98
CA GLY A 135 6.99 -16.34 13.42
C GLY A 135 6.60 -15.16 14.31
N ASN A 136 6.58 -13.93 13.78
CA ASN A 136 6.33 -12.69 14.53
C ASN A 136 5.19 -11.86 13.92
N ALA A 137 4.21 -12.53 13.29
CA ALA A 137 3.05 -11.82 12.76
C ALA A 137 2.03 -11.55 13.88
N ARG A 138 1.43 -10.36 13.85
CA ARG A 138 0.36 -9.92 14.75
C ARG A 138 -0.91 -9.62 13.95
N LEU A 139 -2.04 -9.78 14.61
CA LEU A 139 -3.36 -9.44 14.05
C LEU A 139 -3.80 -8.07 14.60
N GLU A 140 -4.25 -7.21 13.71
CA GLU A 140 -4.77 -5.88 14.03
C GLU A 140 -6.12 -5.71 13.34
N ASP A 141 -7.17 -5.52 14.14
CA ASP A 141 -8.52 -5.32 13.61
C ASP A 141 -8.67 -3.90 13.05
N VAL A 142 -9.34 -3.74 11.92
CA VAL A 142 -9.68 -2.41 11.38
C VAL A 142 -10.83 -1.84 12.22
N THR A 143 -10.55 -0.77 12.97
CA THR A 143 -11.50 -0.20 13.96
C THR A 143 -12.14 1.11 13.49
N VAL A 144 -13.24 1.51 14.17
CA VAL A 144 -14.01 2.73 13.86
C VAL A 144 -13.18 4.00 14.04
N ASP A 145 -12.28 4.02 15.03
CA ASP A 145 -11.45 5.20 15.35
C ASP A 145 -10.45 5.54 14.23
N GLU A 146 -10.07 4.55 13.41
CA GLU A 146 -9.22 4.75 12.22
C GLU A 146 -9.98 5.40 11.05
N ILE A 147 -11.32 5.30 11.03
CA ILE A 147 -12.17 5.93 10.01
C ILE A 147 -12.62 7.33 10.46
N GLY A 148 -12.79 7.53 11.78
CA GLY A 148 -13.24 8.78 12.38
C GLY A 148 -12.29 9.97 12.25
N ALA A 149 -10.99 9.73 12.03
CA ALA A 149 -10.00 10.78 11.79
C ALA A 149 -10.22 11.54 10.46
N ASP A 150 -11.03 11.01 9.53
CA ASP A 150 -11.30 11.62 8.21
C ASP A 150 -12.65 12.38 8.16
N VAL A 151 -13.55 12.21 9.13
CA VAL A 151 -14.87 12.87 9.11
C VAL A 151 -14.80 14.36 9.49
N VAL A 152 -13.67 14.80 10.07
CA VAL A 152 -13.50 16.21 10.50
C VAL A 152 -12.97 17.11 9.37
N GLU A 153 -12.41 16.58 8.28
CA GLU A 153 -11.87 17.38 7.16
C GLU A 153 -12.85 17.49 5.96
N GLY A 154 -14.12 17.14 6.15
CA GLY A 154 -15.12 16.96 5.08
C GLY A 154 -16.46 17.66 5.30
N ARG A 155 -16.45 18.92 5.71
CA ARG A 155 -17.60 19.87 5.70
C ARG A 155 -16.97 21.26 5.48
N ILE A 156 -17.14 22.01 4.39
CA ILE A 156 -18.31 22.36 3.56
C ILE A 156 -17.79 22.84 2.19
N ALA A 157 -18.36 22.35 1.08
CA ALA A 157 -18.58 23.13 -0.15
C ALA A 157 -19.52 22.37 -1.09
N ALA A 158 -20.82 22.48 -0.83
CA ALA A 158 -21.90 22.38 -1.81
C ALA A 158 -22.80 23.59 -1.60
#